data_AF-A0A1V4JST7-F1
#
_entry.id   AF-A0A1V4JST7-F1
#
_cell.length_a   1.000
_cell.length_b   1.000
_cell.length_c   1.000
_cell.angle_alpha   90.00
_cell.angle_beta   90.00
_cell.angle_gamma   90.00
#
_symmetry.space_group_name_H-M   'P 1'
#
loop_
_entity.id
_entity.type
_entity.pdbx_description
1 polymer ?
#
loop_
_entity_poly.entity_id
_entity_poly.type
_entity_poly.pdbx_seq_one_letter_code
_entity_poly.pdbx_strand_id
1 'polypeptide(L)'
;MYSYAACPRSTCAADLNRELFPLAYEVIKLKGYTNWAIGLSVANLCETILKDLYRVHSVSTLFKGMYGVENDVFLSLPSVLSAAGLTSVINPKLKDDEVAQLKKSAETLWNIQKDIKDL
;
A
#
# COMPACT_ATOMS: atom_id res chain seq x y z
N MET A 1 -13.27 15.03 21.53
CA MET A 1 -14.27 14.01 21.10
C MET A 1 -14.28 14.02 19.58
N TYR A 2 -13.35 13.30 18.95
CA TYR A 2 -13.26 13.26 17.48
C TYR A 2 -14.23 12.22 16.96
N SER A 3 -15.17 12.68 16.13
CA SER A 3 -16.15 11.84 15.43
C SER A 3 -15.39 10.93 14.47
N TYR A 4 -15.25 9.66 14.82
CA TYR A 4 -14.93 8.62 13.85
C TYR A 4 -16.14 8.50 12.93
N ALA A 5 -16.07 9.10 11.74
CA ALA A 5 -17.02 8.80 10.68
C ALA A 5 -16.88 7.30 10.37
N ALA A 6 -17.83 6.51 10.87
CA ALA A 6 -17.94 5.11 10.53
C ALA A 6 -18.26 5.01 9.03
N CYS A 7 -17.29 4.55 8.24
CA CYS A 7 -17.47 4.30 6.82
C CYS A 7 -18.56 3.22 6.63
N PRO A 8 -19.63 3.49 5.85
CA PRO A 8 -20.69 2.52 5.62
C PRO A 8 -20.14 1.29 4.87
N ARG A 9 -20.45 0.09 5.37
CA ARG A 9 -19.91 -1.23 4.96
C ARG A 9 -20.19 -1.65 3.50
N SER A 10 -20.70 -0.78 2.62
CA SER A 10 -21.23 -1.13 1.29
C SER A 10 -20.75 -0.25 0.12
N THR A 11 -19.64 0.48 0.25
CA THR A 11 -19.15 1.34 -0.83
C THR A 11 -18.33 0.55 -1.87
N CYS A 12 -18.49 0.90 -3.16
CA CYS A 12 -17.69 0.33 -4.24
C CYS A 12 -16.24 0.82 -4.14
N ALA A 13 -15.26 0.06 -4.64
CA ALA A 13 -13.83 0.42 -4.55
C ALA A 13 -13.51 1.82 -5.13
N ALA A 14 -14.26 2.24 -6.16
CA ALA A 14 -14.14 3.57 -6.75
C ALA A 14 -14.60 4.69 -5.79
N ASP A 15 -15.66 4.46 -5.03
CA ASP A 15 -16.21 5.42 -4.07
C ASP A 15 -15.27 5.60 -2.88
N LEU A 16 -14.70 4.49 -2.39
CA LEU A 16 -13.72 4.52 -1.30
C LEU A 16 -12.47 5.33 -1.66
N ASN A 17 -11.95 5.15 -2.89
CA ASN A 17 -10.80 5.91 -3.36
C ASN A 17 -11.11 7.42 -3.43
N ARG A 18 -12.31 7.78 -3.88
CA ARG A 18 -12.74 9.19 -3.97
C ARG A 18 -12.82 9.86 -2.61
N GLU A 19 -13.16 9.12 -1.55
CA GLU A 19 -13.27 9.66 -0.19
C GLU A 19 -11.92 9.69 0.54
N LEU A 20 -11.07 8.66 0.38
CA LEU A 20 -9.81 8.54 1.11
C LEU A 20 -8.79 9.64 0.78
N PHE A 21 -8.60 9.97 -0.50
CA PHE A 21 -7.58 10.94 -0.89
C PHE A 21 -7.87 12.36 -0.35
N PRO A 22 -9.08 12.92 -0.52
CA PRO A 22 -9.40 14.24 0.03
C PRO A 22 -9.23 14.32 1.55
N LEU A 23 -9.60 13.25 2.28
CA LEU A 23 -9.45 13.22 3.73
C LEU A 23 -7.99 13.35 4.17
N ALA A 24 -7.06 12.69 3.46
CA ALA A 24 -5.64 12.82 3.76
C ALA A 24 -5.15 14.27 3.56
N TYR A 25 -5.59 14.94 2.50
CA TYR A 25 -5.28 16.36 2.27
C TYR A 25 -5.92 17.29 3.30
N GLU A 26 -7.13 16.98 3.76
CA GLU A 26 -7.80 17.75 4.81
C GLU A 26 -7.04 17.69 6.14
N VAL A 27 -6.56 16.52 6.54
CA VAL A 27 -5.72 16.37 7.74
C VAL A 27 -4.46 17.23 7.64
N ILE A 28 -3.81 17.24 6.48
CA ILE A 28 -2.63 18.10 6.23
C ILE A 28 -3.02 19.57 6.29
N LYS A 29 -4.16 19.97 5.72
CA LYS A 29 -4.62 21.36 5.71
C LYS A 29 -4.95 21.88 7.11
N LEU A 30 -5.59 21.05 7.94
CA LEU A 30 -6.03 21.44 9.28
C LEU A 30 -4.89 21.42 10.29
N LYS A 31 -4.07 20.36 10.27
CA LYS A 31 -3.04 20.12 11.29
C LYS A 31 -1.63 20.54 10.85
N GLY A 32 -1.39 20.61 9.53
CA GLY A 32 -0.07 20.86 8.94
C GLY A 32 0.81 19.63 8.79
N TYR A 33 0.43 18.46 9.34
CA TYR A 33 1.27 17.25 9.34
C TYR A 33 0.46 15.95 9.58
N THR A 34 1.01 14.82 9.15
CA THR A 34 0.45 13.46 9.28
C THR A 34 1.36 12.55 10.12
N ASN A 35 1.25 12.60 11.45
CA ASN A 35 2.16 11.87 12.34
C ASN A 35 1.56 10.61 13.01
N TRP A 36 0.36 10.72 13.58
CA TRP A 36 -0.24 9.61 14.36
C TRP A 36 -0.60 8.40 13.49
N ALA A 37 -1.17 8.63 12.31
CA ALA A 37 -1.56 7.54 11.41
C ALA A 37 -0.35 6.70 10.98
N ILE A 38 0.74 7.36 10.59
CA ILE A 38 1.98 6.68 10.19
C ILE A 38 2.61 5.96 11.39
N GLY A 39 2.66 6.60 12.56
CA GLY A 39 3.20 5.99 13.78
C GLY A 39 2.43 4.73 14.19
N LEU A 40 1.09 4.74 14.10
CA LEU A 40 0.27 3.58 14.37
C LEU A 40 0.49 2.45 13.35
N SER A 41 0.62 2.79 12.06
CA SER A 41 0.93 1.82 11.02
C SER A 41 2.29 1.13 11.25
N VAL A 42 3.32 1.91 11.61
CA VAL A 42 4.65 1.36 11.94
C VAL A 42 4.59 0.51 13.20
N ALA A 43 3.90 0.95 14.25
CA ALA A 43 3.74 0.17 15.47
C ALA A 43 3.06 -1.19 15.21
N ASN A 44 2.04 -1.23 14.34
CA ASN A 44 1.36 -2.47 13.97
C ASN A 44 2.25 -3.41 13.13
N LEU A 45 3.04 -2.86 12.21
CA LEU A 45 4.06 -3.62 11.47
C LEU A 45 5.09 -4.22 12.44
N CYS A 46 5.64 -3.42 13.35
CA CYS A 46 6.59 -3.88 14.37
C CYS A 46 5.98 -4.95 15.28
N GLU A 47 4.74 -4.76 15.73
CA GLU A 47 4.05 -5.78 16.55
C GLU A 47 3.94 -7.11 15.80
N THR A 48 3.59 -7.07 14.52
CA THR A 48 3.44 -8.28 13.69
C THR A 48 4.74 -9.05 13.56
N ILE A 49 5.85 -8.34 13.34
CA ILE A 49 7.19 -8.93 13.21
C ILE A 49 7.66 -9.47 14.57
N LEU A 50 7.58 -8.65 15.62
CA LEU A 50 8.10 -9.00 16.94
C LEU A 50 7.34 -10.15 17.61
N LYS A 51 6.03 -10.26 17.35
CA LYS A 51 5.17 -11.33 17.92
C LYS A 51 4.96 -12.50 16.96
N ASP A 52 5.63 -12.51 15.82
CA ASP A 52 5.54 -13.55 14.79
C ASP A 52 4.10 -13.92 14.41
N LEU A 53 3.28 -12.91 14.11
CA LEU A 53 1.82 -13.08 14.00
C LEU A 53 1.33 -13.54 12.62
N TYR A 54 2.23 -13.73 11.64
CA TYR A 54 1.89 -14.12 10.26
C TYR A 54 0.72 -13.30 9.65
N ARG A 55 0.70 -11.98 9.91
CA ARG A 55 -0.38 -11.10 9.43
C ARG A 55 -0.09 -10.56 8.05
N VAL A 56 -1.17 -10.30 7.30
CA VAL A 56 -1.11 -9.64 6.00
C VAL A 56 -1.04 -8.13 6.20
N HIS A 57 -0.01 -7.51 5.62
CA HIS A 57 0.14 -6.07 5.55
C HIS A 57 0.39 -5.64 4.11
N SER A 58 -0.14 -4.49 3.73
CA SER A 58 0.21 -3.84 2.46
C SER A 58 1.54 -3.11 2.64
N VAL A 59 2.62 -3.72 2.15
CA VAL A 59 3.98 -3.18 2.22
C VAL A 59 4.59 -3.09 0.84
N SER A 60 5.52 -2.15 0.67
CA SER A 60 6.28 -2.01 -0.57
C SER A 60 7.23 -3.19 -0.71
N THR A 61 7.03 -4.00 -1.75
CA THR A 61 7.81 -5.21 -2.04
C THR A 61 8.35 -5.17 -3.46
N LEU A 62 9.48 -5.85 -3.67
CA LEU A 62 10.04 -6.01 -5.00
C LEU A 62 9.08 -6.85 -5.85
N PHE A 63 8.57 -6.24 -6.91
CA PHE A 63 7.68 -6.86 -7.87
C PHE A 63 8.46 -7.10 -9.17
N LYS A 64 8.81 -8.36 -9.41
CA LYS A 64 9.57 -8.80 -10.58
C LYS A 64 8.93 -10.04 -11.18
N GLY A 65 8.74 -10.04 -12.50
CA GLY A 65 8.27 -11.21 -13.25
C GLY A 65 6.78 -11.54 -13.06
N MET A 66 6.03 -10.72 -12.33
CA MET A 66 4.60 -10.90 -12.11
C MET A 66 3.80 -10.08 -13.12
N TYR A 67 2.74 -10.66 -13.69
CA TYR A 67 1.87 -10.02 -14.70
C TYR A 67 2.59 -9.50 -15.97
N GLY A 68 3.78 -10.01 -16.28
CA GLY A 68 4.57 -9.58 -17.45
C GLY A 68 5.37 -8.29 -17.23
N VAL A 69 5.59 -7.89 -15.97
CA VAL A 69 6.50 -6.79 -15.64
C VAL A 69 7.92 -7.36 -15.44
N GLU A 70 8.82 -7.05 -16.36
CA GLU A 70 10.22 -7.53 -16.33
C GLU A 70 11.12 -6.67 -15.46
N ASN A 71 10.75 -5.40 -15.28
CA ASN A 71 11.53 -4.40 -14.56
C ASN A 71 11.45 -4.59 -13.04
N ASP A 72 12.54 -4.28 -12.34
CA ASP A 72 12.60 -4.31 -10.87
C ASP A 72 11.89 -3.08 -10.29
N VAL A 73 10.58 -3.21 -10.02
CA VAL A 73 9.74 -2.13 -9.47
C VAL A 73 9.33 -2.47 -8.05
N PHE A 74 9.43 -1.52 -7.12
CA PHE A 74 8.81 -1.65 -5.80
C PHE A 74 7.34 -1.21 -5.83
N LEU A 75 6.43 -2.13 -5.46
CA LEU A 75 4.99 -1.90 -5.42
C LEU A 75 4.40 -2.28 -4.07
N SER A 76 3.37 -1.55 -3.65
CA SER A 76 2.60 -1.89 -2.44
C SER A 76 1.70 -3.09 -2.74
N LEU A 77 2.05 -4.24 -2.16
CA LEU A 77 1.32 -5.50 -2.36
C LEU A 77 0.96 -6.13 -1.01
N PRO A 78 -0.20 -6.80 -0.93
CA PRO A 78 -0.58 -7.54 0.27
C PRO A 78 0.44 -8.66 0.51
N SER A 79 1.13 -8.59 1.63
CA SER A 79 2.24 -9.48 1.93
C SER A 79 2.15 -10.02 3.34
N VAL A 80 2.50 -11.29 3.51
CA VAL A 80 2.54 -11.97 4.81
C VAL A 80 3.86 -11.64 5.48
N LEU A 81 3.77 -11.06 6.68
CA LEU A 81 4.92 -10.72 7.51
C LEU A 81 5.00 -11.63 8.73
N SER A 82 6.20 -12.11 9.03
CA SER A 82 6.57 -12.92 10.20
C SER A 82 7.79 -12.32 10.89
N ALA A 83 8.30 -12.96 11.95
CA ALA A 83 9.56 -12.58 12.60
C ALA A 83 10.76 -12.64 11.64
N ALA A 84 10.69 -13.45 10.59
CA ALA A 84 11.70 -13.50 9.53
C ALA A 84 11.57 -12.37 8.48
N GLY A 85 10.60 -11.46 8.65
CA GLY A 85 10.29 -10.40 7.70
C GLY A 85 9.27 -10.84 6.64
N LEU A 86 9.54 -10.51 5.37
CA LEU A 86 8.65 -10.84 4.26
C LEU A 86 8.66 -12.35 3.98
N THR A 87 7.55 -13.01 4.29
CA THR A 87 7.41 -14.47 4.12
C THR A 87 6.87 -14.82 2.74
N SER A 88 5.82 -14.12 2.30
CA SER A 88 5.19 -14.37 1.01
C SER A 88 4.43 -13.14 0.54
N VAL A 89 4.46 -12.88 -0.76
CA VAL A 89 3.62 -11.86 -1.40
C VAL A 89 2.36 -12.55 -1.91
N ILE A 90 1.21 -12.04 -1.52
CA ILE A 90 -0.08 -12.58 -1.96
C ILE A 90 -0.33 -12.11 -3.38
N ASN A 91 -0.49 -13.08 -4.28
CA ASN A 91 -0.82 -12.82 -5.68
C ASN A 91 -2.28 -13.20 -5.97
N PRO A 92 -3.25 -12.30 -5.74
CA PRO A 92 -4.64 -12.58 -6.08
C PRO A 92 -4.81 -12.61 -7.60
N LYS A 93 -5.68 -13.48 -8.14
CA LYS A 93 -6.05 -13.42 -9.55
C LYS A 93 -6.85 -12.16 -9.83
N LEU A 94 -6.22 -11.17 -10.45
CA LEU A 94 -6.83 -9.89 -10.83
C LEU A 94 -7.61 -10.03 -12.15
N LYS A 95 -8.61 -9.16 -12.34
CA LYS A 95 -9.30 -9.01 -13.63
C LYS A 95 -8.41 -8.26 -14.62
N ASP A 96 -8.67 -8.41 -15.92
CA ASP A 96 -7.87 -7.77 -16.97
C ASP A 96 -7.81 -6.24 -16.82
N ASP A 97 -8.91 -5.60 -16.42
CA ASP A 97 -8.97 -4.15 -16.15
C ASP A 97 -8.09 -3.73 -14.96
N GLU A 98 -8.01 -4.56 -13.92
CA GLU A 98 -7.18 -4.30 -12.73
C GLU A 98 -5.70 -4.57 -13.02
N VAL A 99 -5.41 -5.57 -13.86
CA VAL A 99 -4.05 -5.83 -14.36
C VAL A 99 -3.55 -4.65 -15.19
N ALA A 100 -4.38 -4.07 -16.05
CA ALA A 100 -4.03 -2.88 -16.81
C ALA A 100 -3.72 -1.68 -15.90
N GLN A 101 -4.52 -1.48 -14.85
CA GLN A 101 -4.27 -0.43 -13.85
C GLN A 101 -2.99 -0.68 -13.05
N LEU A 102 -2.73 -1.91 -12.63
CA LEU A 102 -1.52 -2.29 -11.92
C LEU A 102 -0.27 -2.05 -12.78
N LYS A 103 -0.32 -2.44 -14.06
CA LYS A 103 0.76 -2.19 -15.02
C LYS A 103 1.03 -0.70 -15.19
N LYS A 104 -0.01 0.12 -15.33
CA LYS A 104 0.12 1.58 -15.40
C LYS A 104 0.78 2.17 -14.15
N SER A 105 0.41 1.69 -12.96
CA SER A 105 1.05 2.09 -11.71
C SER A 105 2.53 1.66 -11.66
N ALA A 106 2.84 0.45 -12.12
CA ALA A 106 4.20 -0.07 -12.21
C ALA A 106 5.08 0.77 -13.15
N GLU A 107 4.58 1.12 -14.34
CA GLU A 107 5.28 1.97 -15.30
C GLU A 107 5.54 3.38 -14.74
N THR A 108 4.55 3.97 -14.06
CA THR A 108 4.69 5.28 -13.43
C THR A 108 5.80 5.27 -12.39
N LEU A 109 5.82 4.24 -11.53
CA LEU A 109 6.83 4.09 -10.49
C LEU A 109 8.20 3.72 -11.05
N TRP A 110 8.27 2.91 -12.11
CA TRP A 110 9.51 2.60 -12.81
C TRP A 110 10.14 3.87 -13.42
N ASN A 111 9.32 4.72 -14.04
CA ASN A 111 9.80 5.98 -14.63
C ASN A 111 10.42 6.91 -13.59
N ILE A 112 9.91 6.92 -12.37
CA ILE A 112 10.50 7.72 -11.28
C ILE A 112 11.74 7.01 -10.70
N GLN A 113 11.69 5.68 -10.54
CA GLN A 113 12.79 4.90 -9.94
C GLN A 113 14.04 4.86 -10.82
N LYS A 114 13.90 4.83 -12.16
CA LYS A 114 15.04 4.82 -13.08
C LYS A 114 15.89 6.08 -12.94
N ASP A 115 15.24 7.23 -12.73
CA ASP A 115 15.91 8.54 -12.63
C ASP A 115 16.67 8.69 -11.30
N ILE A 116 16.35 7.88 -10.29
CA ILE A 116 16.97 7.89 -8.96
C ILE A 116 18.09 6.85 -8.83
N LYS A 117 18.09 5.81 -9.67
CA LYS A 117 19.06 4.70 -9.59
C LYS A 117 20.52 5.10 -9.85
N ASP A 118 20.75 6.31 -10.37
CA ASP A 118 22.06 6.86 -10.69
C ASP A 118 22.63 7.80 -9.60
N LEU A 119 22.01 7.84 -8.40
CA LEU A 119 22.50 8.51 -7.19
C LEU A 119 23.18 7.51 -6.24
#